data_AF-A0AAW1LXU6-F1
#
_entry.id   AF-A0AAW1LXU6-F1
#
_cell.length_a   1.000
_cell.length_b   1.000
_cell.length_c   1.000
_cell.angle_alpha   90.00
_cell.angle_beta   90.00
_cell.angle_gamma   90.00
#
_symmetry.space_group_name_H-M   'P 1'
#
loop_
_entity.id
_entity.type
_entity.pdbx_description
1 polymer ?
#
loop_
_entity_poly.entity_id
_entity_poly.type
_entity_poly.pdbx_seq_one_letter_code
_entity_poly.pdbx_strand_id
1 'polypeptide(L)'
;MVSVSDFYNGKTVFITGGTGFMGKVLLEKLLRSCSGVAKIYLLIRPKKGQQARERLQQLLSSPNPTEAFSLYWLLRFHYEKVWD
;
A
#
# COMPACT_ATOMS: atom_id res chain seq x y z
N MET A 1 22.88 15.07 5.13
CA MET A 1 22.09 14.65 3.96
C MET A 1 20.82 14.00 4.50
N VAL A 2 19.63 14.41 4.05
CA VAL A 2 18.36 13.86 4.57
C VAL A 2 18.16 12.46 4.01
N SER A 3 17.83 11.46 4.84
CA SER A 3 17.58 10.10 4.35
C SER A 3 16.22 10.01 3.66
N VAL A 4 16.00 8.98 2.84
CA VAL A 4 14.70 8.75 2.20
C VAL A 4 13.59 8.53 3.25
N SER A 5 13.91 7.88 4.37
CA SER A 5 12.95 7.68 5.46
C SER A 5 12.56 9.01 6.12
N ASP A 6 13.53 9.88 6.39
CA ASP A 6 13.29 11.22 6.94
C ASP A 6 12.44 12.06 6.01
N PHE A 7 12.67 11.95 4.69
CA PHE A 7 11.84 12.63 3.71
C PHE A 7 10.37 12.24 3.82
N TYR A 8 10.06 10.95 4.04
CA TYR A 8 8.68 10.48 4.11
C TYR A 8 8.03 10.64 5.49
N ASN A 9 8.77 11.07 6.51
CA ASN A 9 8.26 11.24 7.86
C ASN A 9 7.15 12.32 7.91
N GLY A 10 6.02 11.98 8.53
CA GLY A 10 4.81 12.80 8.61
C GLY A 10 4.07 13.02 7.28
N LYS A 11 4.57 12.48 6.15
CA LYS A 11 3.97 12.72 4.84
C LYS A 11 2.78 11.81 4.59
N THR A 12 1.85 12.33 3.80
CA THR A 12 0.77 11.56 3.19
C THR A 12 1.11 11.29 1.74
N VAL A 13 1.02 10.02 1.31
CA VAL A 13 1.47 9.58 -0.02
C VAL A 13 0.27 9.11 -0.83
N PHE A 14 0.12 9.62 -2.06
CA PHE A 14 -0.87 9.11 -3.01
C PHE A 14 -0.19 8.26 -4.07
N ILE A 15 -0.61 7.00 -4.19
CA ILE A 15 -0.02 6.01 -5.10
C ILE A 15 -1.02 5.65 -6.19
N THR A 16 -0.61 5.83 -7.44
CA THR A 16 -1.29 5.28 -8.62
C THR A 16 -0.59 4.00 -9.05
N GLY A 17 -1.31 3.10 -9.73
CA GLY A 17 -0.74 1.83 -10.20
C GLY A 17 -0.35 0.84 -9.07
N GLY A 18 -0.81 1.07 -7.84
CA GLY A 18 -0.44 0.29 -6.66
C GLY A 18 -0.72 -1.22 -6.70
N THR A 19 -1.67 -1.65 -7.54
CA THR A 19 -1.98 -3.06 -7.75
C THR A 19 -0.98 -3.79 -8.66
N GLY A 20 -0.16 -3.05 -9.41
CA GLY A 20 0.87 -3.62 -10.29
C GLY A 20 2.12 -4.04 -9.52
N PHE A 21 3.01 -4.81 -10.16
CA PHE A 21 4.20 -5.38 -9.50
C PHE A 21 5.04 -4.33 -8.77
N MET A 22 5.45 -3.25 -9.45
CA MET A 22 6.23 -2.16 -8.83
C MET A 22 5.46 -1.39 -7.76
N GLY A 23 4.15 -1.21 -7.95
CA GLY A 23 3.29 -0.56 -6.96
C GLY A 23 3.26 -1.32 -5.63
N LYS A 24 3.21 -2.66 -5.70
CA LYS A 24 3.28 -3.53 -4.51
C LYS A 24 4.64 -3.43 -3.82
N VAL A 25 5.74 -3.45 -4.57
CA VAL A 25 7.10 -3.29 -4.03
C VAL A 25 7.28 -1.94 -3.36
N LEU A 26 6.79 -0.85 -3.97
CA LEU A 26 6.84 0.48 -3.38
C LEU A 26 6.03 0.54 -2.07
N LEU A 27 4.82 -0.02 -2.07
CA LEU A 27 3.97 -0.06 -0.89
C LEU A 27 4.65 -0.81 0.27
N GLU A 28 5.25 -1.97 -0.03
CA GLU A 28 6.06 -2.75 0.92
C GLU A 28 7.23 -1.94 1.48
N LYS A 29 7.97 -1.26 0.59
CA LYS A 29 9.15 -0.49 0.99
C LYS A 29 8.80 0.70 1.87
N LEU A 30 7.72 1.41 1.56
CA LEU A 30 7.24 2.52 2.38
C LEU A 30 6.78 2.02 3.75
N LEU A 31 5.99 0.94 3.81
CA LEU A 31 5.49 0.41 5.08
C LEU A 31 6.59 -0.18 5.97
N ARG A 32 7.62 -0.79 5.38
CA ARG A 32 8.73 -1.40 6.14
C ARG A 32 9.84 -0.42 6.49
N SER A 33 10.26 0.43 5.55
CA SER A 33 11.45 1.28 5.71
C SER A 33 11.12 2.74 6.03
N CYS A 34 9.88 3.19 5.81
CA CYS A 34 9.45 4.58 6.06
C CYS A 34 8.29 4.59 7.07
N SER A 35 8.54 4.08 8.29
CA SER A 35 7.52 3.95 9.34
C SER A 35 6.88 5.26 9.79
N GLY A 36 7.48 6.41 9.45
CA GLY A 36 6.96 7.74 9.71
C GLY A 36 5.91 8.24 8.70
N VAL A 37 5.61 7.50 7.63
CA VAL A 37 4.53 7.88 6.70
C VAL A 37 3.21 7.93 7.46
N ALA A 38 2.51 9.06 7.39
CA ALA A 38 1.28 9.29 8.15
C ALA A 38 0.09 8.55 7.53
N LYS A 39 -0.03 8.57 6.20
CA LYS A 39 -1.13 7.92 5.47
C LYS A 39 -0.72 7.59 4.04
N ILE A 40 -1.22 6.48 3.51
CA ILE A 40 -1.07 6.09 2.11
C ILE A 40 -2.45 5.97 1.48
N TYR A 41 -2.71 6.75 0.44
CA TYR A 41 -3.90 6.65 -0.39
C TYR A 41 -3.58 5.87 -1.66
N LEU A 42 -4.42 4.87 -1.97
CA LEU A 42 -4.21 3.98 -3.10
C LEU A 42 -5.36 4.11 -4.11
N LEU A 43 -5.04 4.53 -5.35
CA LEU A 43 -6.02 4.52 -6.42
C LEU A 43 -6.13 3.12 -7.03
N ILE A 44 -7.28 2.48 -6.84
CA ILE A 44 -7.60 1.19 -7.46
C ILE A 44 -8.72 1.40 -8.48
N ARG A 45 -8.41 1.19 -9.76
CA ARG A 45 -9.41 1.23 -10.83
C ARG A 45 -10.09 -0.14 -11.00
N PRO A 46 -11.37 -0.23 -11.34
CA PRO A 46 -11.96 -1.50 -11.79
C PRO A 46 -11.32 -1.99 -13.10
N LYS A 47 -11.44 -3.29 -13.39
CA LYS A 47 -11.10 -3.93 -14.68
C LYS A 47 -12.33 -4.72 -15.16
N LYS A 48 -12.42 -5.04 -16.46
CA LYS A 48 -13.49 -5.91 -16.99
C LYS A 48 -13.60 -7.20 -16.16
N GLY A 49 -14.77 -7.43 -15.57
CA GLY A 49 -15.05 -8.58 -14.72
C GLY A 49 -14.42 -8.53 -13.33
N GLN A 50 -13.91 -7.38 -12.88
CA GLN A 50 -13.28 -7.26 -11.56
C GLN A 50 -13.47 -5.88 -10.93
N GLN A 51 -14.14 -5.86 -9.77
CA GLN A 51 -14.38 -4.62 -9.03
C GLN A 51 -13.15 -4.13 -8.27
N ALA A 52 -13.09 -2.84 -7.96
CA ALA A 52 -12.00 -2.26 -7.18
C ALA A 52 -11.82 -2.95 -5.81
N ARG A 53 -12.92 -3.35 -5.18
CA ARG A 53 -12.90 -4.07 -3.90
C ARG A 53 -12.27 -5.46 -4.00
N GLU A 54 -12.60 -6.21 -5.05
CA GLU A 54 -11.99 -7.53 -5.32
C GLU A 54 -10.49 -7.38 -5.61
N ARG A 55 -10.11 -6.34 -6.35
CA ARG A 55 -8.69 -6.02 -6.60
C ARG A 55 -7.94 -5.63 -5.33
N LEU A 56 -8.59 -4.91 -4.42
CA LEU A 56 -8.04 -4.60 -3.10
C LEU A 56 -7.88 -5.88 -2.27
N GLN A 57 -8.89 -6.74 -2.22
CA GLN A 57 -8.80 -8.01 -1.52
C GLN A 57 -7.66 -8.87 -2.08
N GLN A 58 -7.50 -8.96 -3.40
CA GLN A 58 -6.36 -9.65 -3.99
C GLN A 58 -5.01 -9.02 -3.65
N LEU A 59 -4.94 -7.70 -3.52
CA LEU A 59 -3.72 -7.01 -3.10
C LEU A 59 -3.36 -7.36 -1.64
N LEU A 60 -4.36 -7.45 -0.76
CA LEU A 60 -4.19 -7.76 0.67
C LEU A 60 -3.97 -9.26 0.93
N SER A 61 -4.59 -10.13 0.12
CA SER A 61 -4.49 -11.58 0.21
C SER A 61 -3.33 -12.17 -0.58
N SER A 62 -2.70 -11.41 -1.50
CA SER A 62 -1.58 -11.94 -2.27
C SER A 62 -0.38 -12.16 -1.35
N PRO A 63 0.28 -13.34 -1.39
CA PRO A 63 1.56 -13.52 -0.72
C PRO A 63 2.54 -12.51 -1.31
N ASN A 64 3.05 -11.62 -0.47
CA ASN A 64 4.09 -10.69 -0.86
C ASN A 64 5.39 -11.48 -1.14
N PRO A 65 6.34 -10.96 -1.94
CA PRO A 65 7.62 -11.62 -2.23
C PRO A 65 8.52 -11.91 -1.01
N THR A 66 8.06 -11.65 0.21
CA THR A 66 8.74 -11.90 1.48
C THR A 66 7.69 -12.37 2.49
N GLU A 67 7.65 -13.68 2.74
CA GLU A 67 6.59 -14.39 3.48
C GLU A 67 6.43 -14.01 4.97
N ALA A 68 7.27 -13.15 5.54
CA ALA A 68 7.40 -12.98 7.00
C ALA A 68 6.45 -11.97 7.69
N PHE A 69 5.53 -11.30 6.99
CA PHE A 69 4.87 -10.08 7.53
C PHE A 69 3.33 -10.02 7.45
N SER A 70 2.63 -11.14 7.20
CA SER A 70 1.18 -11.14 6.97
C SER A 70 0.33 -10.54 8.12
N LEU A 71 0.72 -10.76 9.38
CA LEU A 71 -0.01 -10.22 10.55
C LEU A 71 0.27 -8.73 10.82
N TYR A 72 1.50 -8.27 10.57
CA TYR A 72 1.87 -6.87 10.78
C TYR A 72 1.15 -5.96 9.77
N TRP A 73 0.96 -6.44 8.54
CA TRP A 73 0.16 -5.74 7.53
C TRP A 73 -1.31 -5.59 7.95
N LEU A 74 -1.93 -6.65 8.46
CA LEU A 74 -3.33 -6.59 8.91
C LEU A 74 -3.52 -5.64 10.10
N LEU A 75 -2.59 -5.62 11.07
CA LEU A 75 -2.70 -4.76 12.23
C LEU A 75 -2.49 -3.27 11.92
N ARG A 76 -1.73 -2.94 10.86
CA ARG A 76 -1.36 -1.56 10.52
C ARG A 76 -2.17 -0.96 9.38
N PHE A 77 -2.86 -1.78 8.59
CA PHE A 77 -3.60 -1.33 7.43
C PHE A 77 -5.08 -1.16 7.76
N HIS A 78 -5.44 0.06 8.19
CA HIS A 78 -6.83 0.47 8.24
C HIS A 78 -7.25 1.00 6.86
N TYR A 79 -8.17 0.31 6.19
CA TYR A 79 -8.74 0.74 4.93
C TYR A 79 -10.03 1.52 5.16
N GLU A 80 -10.02 2.78 4.76
CA GLU A 80 -11.22 3.60 4.62
C GLU A 80 -11.44 3.89 3.14
N LYS A 81 -12.67 3.73 2.67
CA LYS A 81 -13.08 4.16 1.34
C LYS A 81 -13.29 5.67 1.39
N VAL A 82 -12.48 6.41 0.63
CA VAL A 82 -12.47 7.88 0.68
C VAL A 82 -13.31 8.51 -0.44
N TRP A 83 -13.72 7.72 -1.44
CA TRP A 83 -14.41 8.23 -2.62
C TRP A 83 -15.54 7.28 -3.04
N ASP A 84 -16.76 7.80 -2.93
CA ASP A 84 -18.02 7.35 -3.54
C ASP A 84 -18.58 8.52 -4.35
#